data_AF-E8LKE7-F1
#
_entry.id   AF-E8LKE7-F1
#
_cell.length_a   1.000
_cell.length_b   1.000
_cell.length_c   1.000
_cell.angle_alpha   90.00
_cell.angle_beta   90.00
_cell.angle_gamma   90.00
#
_symmetry.space_group_name_H-M   'P 1'
#
loop_
_entity.id
_entity.type
_entity.pdbx_description
1 polymer ?
#
loop_
_entity_poly.entity_id
_entity_poly.type
_entity_poly.pdbx_seq_one_letter_code
_entity_poly.pdbx_strand_id
1 'polypeptide(L)'
;MTDFIVNESKFIVDMDEKADSFLSAGEILPDGLQVSDMLDNAAVWQIYASEDNSALILAVMPDLAKRWVAEGYIKESAVFHHVSGGREVSLLISPSSLIVSPVTAVRFEHSQNYARSFFCALFNSRLKNHEINLRDSIFFELYDVLLPTYTLTRSVADRAIFNNASGLSLTEDLSSPEDLADPGVSYSYLLKVLRDMNCSICSCEPYLMQGERVDDFLSVDEDSIITGPLVIREDFQVFATDSDKVVLLMENAFALSMVEAGLIEQMDLKSVQLGFGVLRALVLNRRFAVECLDDRHYGLTVNSAFKLACTLHRMRVKNAQAGLGEGLYLEEKGIILTKDSDSEMNDAALMRSIMLEGPFALSPFSYEEIDDAVTLVSRR
;
A
#
# COMPACT_ATOMS: atom_id res chain seq x y z
N MET A 1 -33.78 -37.13 -39.64
CA MET A 1 -32.92 -37.18 -38.45
C MET A 1 -31.49 -37.25 -38.96
N THR A 2 -30.81 -36.11 -38.97
CA THR A 2 -29.40 -35.98 -39.36
C THR A 2 -28.65 -35.61 -38.10
N ASP A 3 -27.87 -36.55 -37.59
CA ASP A 3 -27.03 -36.37 -36.41
C ASP A 3 -25.88 -35.42 -36.75
N PHE A 4 -25.86 -34.28 -36.07
CA PHE A 4 -24.69 -33.40 -36.04
C PHE A 4 -23.70 -33.96 -35.03
N ILE A 5 -22.62 -34.59 -35.53
CA ILE A 5 -21.47 -34.94 -34.70
C ILE A 5 -20.64 -33.67 -34.51
N VAL A 6 -20.79 -33.04 -33.35
CA VAL A 6 -19.89 -31.96 -32.90
C VAL A 6 -18.58 -32.61 -32.51
N ASN A 7 -17.49 -32.24 -33.20
CA ASN A 7 -16.16 -32.70 -32.84
C ASN A 7 -15.65 -31.85 -31.66
N GLU A 8 -15.86 -32.35 -30.44
CA GLU A 8 -15.50 -31.70 -29.17
C GLU A 8 -13.97 -31.55 -28.99
N SER A 9 -13.15 -32.21 -29.81
CA SER A 9 -11.68 -32.09 -29.75
C SER A 9 -11.11 -30.77 -30.27
N LYS A 10 -11.96 -29.86 -30.78
CA LYS A 10 -11.57 -28.47 -31.14
C LYS A 10 -11.84 -27.43 -30.06
N PHE A 11 -12.42 -27.83 -28.93
CA PHE A 11 -12.73 -26.96 -27.78
C PHE A 11 -11.91 -27.32 -26.54
N ILE A 12 -10.81 -28.06 -26.71
CA ILE A 12 -9.78 -28.15 -25.68
C ILE A 12 -8.97 -26.86 -25.79
N VAL A 13 -9.35 -25.85 -24.99
CA VAL A 13 -8.39 -24.81 -24.61
C VAL A 13 -7.39 -25.52 -23.72
N ASP A 14 -6.17 -25.73 -24.20
CA ASP A 14 -5.06 -26.10 -23.33
C ASP A 14 -4.96 -25.03 -22.25
N MET A 15 -5.47 -25.33 -21.05
CA MET A 15 -5.27 -24.53 -19.84
C MET A 15 -3.81 -24.59 -19.35
N ASP A 16 -2.95 -25.29 -20.10
CA ASP A 16 -1.52 -25.52 -19.89
C ASP A 16 -0.64 -24.80 -20.94
N GLU A 17 -1.12 -23.76 -21.62
CA GLU A 17 -0.18 -22.77 -22.17
C GLU A 17 0.51 -22.11 -20.98
N LYS A 18 1.64 -22.70 -20.55
CA LYS A 18 2.58 -22.06 -19.62
C LYS A 18 2.84 -20.67 -20.17
N ALA A 19 2.30 -19.66 -19.50
CA ALA A 19 2.60 -18.28 -19.80
C ALA A 19 4.12 -18.13 -19.91
N ASP A 20 4.55 -17.53 -21.01
CA ASP A 20 5.96 -17.34 -21.33
C ASP A 20 6.58 -16.42 -20.27
N SER A 21 7.30 -17.02 -19.30
CA SER A 21 7.85 -16.32 -18.15
C SER A 21 9.01 -15.42 -18.57
N PHE A 22 8.98 -14.17 -18.11
CA PHE A 22 10.00 -13.15 -18.36
C PHE A 22 11.26 -13.41 -17.53
N LEU A 23 11.09 -13.96 -16.33
CA LEU A 23 12.14 -14.32 -15.39
C LEU A 23 12.10 -15.82 -15.09
N SER A 24 13.26 -16.41 -14.83
CA SER A 24 13.36 -17.82 -14.43
C SER A 24 13.30 -17.95 -12.91
N ALA A 25 12.61 -18.98 -12.40
CA ALA A 25 12.66 -19.29 -10.97
C ALA A 25 14.11 -19.59 -10.53
N GLY A 26 14.53 -19.03 -9.40
CA GLY A 26 15.90 -19.09 -8.90
C GLY A 26 16.88 -18.09 -9.55
N GLU A 27 16.41 -17.25 -10.47
CA GLU A 27 17.25 -16.22 -11.07
C GLU A 27 17.57 -15.12 -10.07
N ILE A 28 18.83 -14.68 -10.05
CA ILE A 28 19.30 -13.61 -9.16
C ILE A 28 19.23 -12.29 -9.91
N LEU A 29 18.49 -11.34 -9.34
CA LEU A 29 18.28 -10.00 -9.86
C LEU A 29 19.45 -9.05 -9.50
N PRO A 30 19.56 -7.88 -10.14
CA PRO A 30 20.66 -6.93 -9.91
C PRO A 30 20.80 -6.44 -8.46
N ASP A 31 19.72 -6.50 -7.67
CA ASP A 31 19.70 -6.13 -6.25
C ASP A 31 20.00 -7.31 -5.30
N GLY A 32 20.24 -8.50 -5.86
CA GLY A 32 20.55 -9.72 -5.12
C GLY A 32 19.33 -10.54 -4.71
N LEU A 33 18.11 -10.09 -5.02
CA LEU A 33 16.90 -10.89 -4.79
C LEU A 33 16.85 -12.08 -5.73
N GLN A 34 16.34 -13.19 -5.23
CA GLN A 34 16.12 -14.41 -6.03
C GLN A 34 14.63 -14.53 -6.35
N VAL A 35 14.31 -14.79 -7.62
CA VAL A 35 12.92 -14.90 -8.12
C VAL A 35 12.31 -16.24 -7.70
N SER A 36 11.07 -16.24 -7.22
CA SER A 36 10.31 -17.46 -6.93
C SER A 36 9.13 -17.64 -7.89
N ASP A 37 7.91 -17.52 -7.37
CA ASP A 37 6.68 -17.81 -8.09
C ASP A 37 6.18 -16.58 -8.87
N MET A 38 5.61 -16.83 -10.04
CA MET A 38 4.86 -15.82 -10.80
C MET A 38 3.45 -15.73 -10.21
N LEU A 39 3.09 -14.54 -9.74
CA LEU A 39 1.82 -14.26 -9.06
C LEU A 39 0.74 -13.86 -10.06
N ASP A 40 1.10 -13.07 -11.07
CA ASP A 40 0.17 -12.58 -12.09
C ASP A 40 0.92 -12.24 -13.39
N ASN A 41 0.21 -12.18 -14.51
CA ASN A 41 0.81 -11.94 -15.82
C ASN A 41 -0.15 -11.33 -16.85
N ALA A 42 0.45 -10.62 -17.79
CA ALA A 42 -0.13 -10.26 -19.07
C ALA A 42 0.95 -10.27 -20.17
N ALA A 43 0.58 -9.89 -21.38
CA ALA A 43 1.48 -9.92 -22.53
C ALA A 43 2.73 -9.04 -22.40
N VAL A 44 2.69 -7.97 -21.61
CA VAL A 44 3.76 -6.96 -21.51
C VAL A 44 4.28 -6.71 -20.10
N TRP A 45 3.73 -7.40 -19.11
CA TRP A 45 4.10 -7.28 -17.70
C TRP A 45 3.82 -8.59 -16.95
N GLN A 46 4.60 -8.87 -15.91
CA GLN A 46 4.44 -10.02 -15.02
C GLN A 46 4.84 -9.62 -13.60
N ILE A 47 4.17 -10.20 -12.60
CA ILE A 47 4.43 -9.96 -11.18
C ILE A 47 4.97 -11.24 -10.57
N TYR A 48 6.07 -11.14 -9.83
CA TYR A 48 6.72 -12.26 -9.14
C TYR A 48 6.90 -11.95 -7.66
N ALA A 49 7.01 -13.00 -6.84
CA ALA A 49 7.55 -12.90 -5.50
C ALA A 49 9.07 -13.13 -5.49
N SER A 50 9.74 -12.59 -4.47
CA SER A 50 11.09 -13.04 -4.11
C SER A 50 11.03 -14.37 -3.34
N GLU A 51 12.11 -15.16 -3.37
CA GLU A 51 12.18 -16.46 -2.69
C GLU A 51 12.04 -16.37 -1.17
N ASP A 52 12.51 -15.28 -0.57
CA ASP A 52 12.34 -15.01 0.86
C ASP A 52 11.02 -14.30 1.20
N ASN A 53 10.13 -14.10 0.21
CA ASN A 53 8.87 -13.36 0.32
C ASN A 53 9.01 -11.94 0.91
N SER A 54 10.19 -11.32 0.78
CA SER A 54 10.44 -9.96 1.26
C SER A 54 10.05 -8.88 0.25
N ALA A 55 9.90 -9.25 -1.04
CA ALA A 55 9.64 -8.32 -2.12
C ALA A 55 8.69 -8.87 -3.19
N LEU A 56 7.99 -7.95 -3.85
CA LEU A 56 7.26 -8.14 -5.10
C LEU A 56 8.07 -7.51 -6.24
N ILE A 57 8.18 -8.23 -7.35
CA ILE A 57 8.96 -7.84 -8.52
C ILE A 57 8.00 -7.70 -9.70
N LEU A 58 7.82 -6.47 -10.18
CA LEU A 58 7.10 -6.19 -11.41
C LEU A 58 8.11 -6.16 -12.57
N ALA A 59 8.07 -7.20 -13.40
CA ALA A 59 8.88 -7.31 -14.62
C ALA A 59 8.05 -6.87 -15.83
N VAL A 60 8.57 -5.95 -16.64
CA VAL A 60 7.85 -5.39 -17.79
C VAL A 60 8.73 -5.30 -19.03
N MET A 61 8.09 -5.26 -20.19
CA MET A 61 8.79 -4.99 -21.45
C MET A 61 9.42 -3.58 -21.42
N PRO A 62 10.66 -3.40 -21.92
CA PRO A 62 11.37 -2.13 -21.80
C PRO A 62 10.64 -0.91 -22.37
N ASP A 63 9.88 -1.09 -23.46
CA ASP A 63 9.13 0.00 -24.09
C ASP A 63 8.00 0.52 -23.19
N LEU A 64 7.37 -0.36 -22.40
CA LEU A 64 6.33 0.02 -21.44
C LEU A 64 6.94 0.85 -20.29
N ALA A 65 8.07 0.38 -19.72
CA ALA A 65 8.77 1.11 -18.66
C ALA A 65 9.27 2.49 -19.14
N LYS A 66 9.87 2.57 -20.33
CA LYS A 66 10.32 3.84 -20.93
C LYS A 66 9.17 4.83 -21.07
N ARG A 67 7.98 4.35 -21.44
CA ARG A 67 6.79 5.19 -21.54
C ARG A 67 6.33 5.71 -20.17
N TRP A 68 6.33 4.88 -19.13
CA TRP A 68 6.02 5.32 -17.77
C TRP A 68 6.98 6.40 -17.25
N VAL A 69 8.28 6.24 -17.53
CA VAL A 69 9.29 7.24 -17.19
C VAL A 69 9.07 8.55 -17.96
N ALA A 70 8.84 8.46 -19.27
CA ALA A 70 8.62 9.63 -20.12
C ALA A 70 7.35 10.43 -19.76
N GLU A 71 6.28 9.73 -19.34
CA GLU A 71 5.03 10.35 -18.87
C GLU A 71 5.08 10.74 -17.39
N GLY A 72 6.18 10.47 -16.67
CA GLY A 72 6.39 10.90 -15.29
C GLY A 72 5.62 10.12 -14.22
N TYR A 73 5.20 8.89 -14.52
CA TYR A 73 4.58 8.00 -13.53
C TYR A 73 5.60 7.41 -12.55
N ILE A 74 6.84 7.17 -13.03
CA ILE A 74 7.93 6.58 -12.25
C ILE A 74 9.22 7.31 -12.61
N LYS A 75 10.10 7.53 -11.62
CA LYS A 75 11.44 8.08 -11.87
C LYS A 75 12.34 7.04 -12.53
N GLU A 76 13.21 7.47 -13.45
CA GLU A 76 14.16 6.56 -14.12
C GLU A 76 15.01 5.77 -13.11
N SER A 77 15.40 6.40 -12.00
CA SER A 77 16.17 5.77 -10.92
C SER A 77 15.47 4.61 -10.22
N ALA A 78 14.15 4.46 -10.38
CA ALA A 78 13.39 3.35 -9.81
C ALA A 78 13.39 2.11 -10.71
N VAL A 79 13.76 2.24 -11.99
CA VAL A 79 13.72 1.16 -12.98
C VAL A 79 15.07 0.47 -13.05
N PHE A 80 15.09 -0.83 -12.77
CA PHE A 80 16.27 -1.66 -13.00
C PHE A 80 16.20 -2.31 -14.38
N HIS A 81 17.33 -2.39 -15.07
CA HIS A 81 17.43 -3.11 -16.33
C HIS A 81 18.06 -4.48 -16.10
N HIS A 82 17.45 -5.51 -16.69
CA HIS A 82 17.90 -6.88 -16.53
C HIS A 82 17.75 -7.67 -17.84
N VAL A 83 18.57 -8.70 -18.02
CA VAL A 83 18.50 -9.60 -19.19
C VAL A 83 18.33 -11.02 -18.69
N SER A 84 17.16 -11.60 -18.91
CA SER A 84 16.86 -13.00 -18.57
C SER A 84 16.68 -13.83 -19.84
N GLY A 85 17.41 -14.94 -19.96
CA GLY A 85 17.28 -15.82 -21.13
C GLY A 85 17.53 -15.15 -22.49
N GLY A 86 18.26 -14.03 -22.54
CA GLY A 86 18.47 -13.22 -23.75
C GLY A 86 17.36 -12.20 -24.05
N ARG A 87 16.34 -12.08 -23.19
CA ARG A 87 15.27 -11.08 -23.25
C ARG A 87 15.61 -9.91 -22.34
N GLU A 88 15.53 -8.70 -22.88
CA GLU A 88 15.60 -7.48 -22.07
C GLU A 88 14.29 -7.26 -21.33
N VAL A 89 14.38 -7.02 -20.02
CA VAL A 89 13.25 -6.71 -19.14
C VAL A 89 13.59 -5.54 -18.25
N SER A 90 12.58 -4.74 -17.90
CA SER A 90 12.70 -3.67 -16.90
C SER A 90 11.98 -4.09 -15.63
N LEU A 91 12.59 -3.82 -14.48
CA LEU A 91 12.12 -4.30 -13.18
C LEU A 91 11.79 -3.11 -12.27
N LEU A 92 10.66 -3.22 -11.58
CA LEU A 92 10.28 -2.38 -10.45
C LEU A 92 10.12 -3.27 -9.23
N ILE A 93 10.78 -2.91 -8.12
CA ILE A 93 10.88 -3.75 -6.93
C ILE A 93 10.25 -3.04 -5.74
N SER A 94 9.24 -3.69 -5.17
CA SER A 94 8.48 -3.22 -4.00
C SER A 94 8.67 -4.19 -2.84
N PRO A 95 8.74 -3.73 -1.58
CA PRO A 95 8.56 -4.61 -0.43
C PRO A 95 7.25 -5.39 -0.54
N SER A 96 7.24 -6.64 -0.07
CA SER A 96 6.05 -7.50 -0.06
C SER A 96 4.95 -7.02 0.88
N SER A 97 5.29 -6.09 1.76
CA SER A 97 4.36 -5.44 2.66
C SER A 97 3.49 -4.38 1.96
N LEU A 98 3.87 -3.94 0.76
CA LEU A 98 3.12 -3.03 -0.11
C LEU A 98 2.50 -3.78 -1.29
N ILE A 99 1.50 -3.17 -1.92
CA ILE A 99 0.72 -3.80 -2.97
C ILE A 99 1.28 -3.51 -4.36
N VAL A 100 1.45 -4.59 -5.12
CA VAL A 100 1.66 -4.57 -6.57
C VAL A 100 0.63 -5.51 -7.17
N SER A 101 -0.39 -4.97 -7.83
CA SER A 101 -1.53 -5.76 -8.31
C SER A 101 -2.23 -5.10 -9.49
N PRO A 102 -2.82 -5.85 -10.44
CA PRO A 102 -3.72 -5.28 -11.42
C PRO A 102 -4.91 -4.60 -10.74
N VAL A 103 -5.33 -3.45 -11.27
CA VAL A 103 -6.47 -2.68 -10.74
C VAL A 103 -7.74 -3.53 -10.63
N THR A 104 -7.95 -4.47 -11.54
CA THR A 104 -9.10 -5.38 -11.53
C THR A 104 -9.10 -6.37 -10.36
N ALA A 105 -7.94 -6.65 -9.77
CA ALA A 105 -7.76 -7.56 -8.63
C ALA A 105 -7.77 -6.84 -7.26
N VAL A 106 -7.63 -5.51 -7.24
CA VAL A 106 -7.64 -4.70 -6.01
C VAL A 106 -8.95 -4.86 -5.26
N ARG A 107 -8.88 -5.23 -3.98
CA ARG A 107 -10.04 -5.28 -3.07
C ARG A 107 -9.66 -4.67 -1.72
N PHE A 108 -10.44 -3.70 -1.24
CA PHE A 108 -10.09 -2.97 -0.01
C PHE A 108 -10.30 -3.79 1.27
N GLU A 109 -11.14 -4.82 1.25
CA GLU A 109 -11.35 -5.75 2.37
C GLU A 109 -11.59 -5.07 3.74
N HIS A 110 -12.38 -4.00 3.76
CA HIS A 110 -12.67 -3.18 4.95
C HIS A 110 -11.47 -2.41 5.55
N SER A 111 -10.33 -2.36 4.87
CA SER A 111 -9.18 -1.50 5.22
C SER A 111 -9.38 -0.07 4.72
N GLN A 112 -9.31 0.92 5.61
CA GLN A 112 -9.39 2.33 5.21
C GLN A 112 -8.08 2.77 4.59
N ASN A 113 -6.96 2.33 5.16
CA ASN A 113 -5.64 2.66 4.66
C ASN A 113 -5.46 2.15 3.22
N TYR A 114 -5.95 0.96 2.86
CA TYR A 114 -5.96 0.51 1.46
C TYR A 114 -6.79 1.43 0.56
N ALA A 115 -8.06 1.68 0.93
CA ALA A 115 -8.93 2.52 0.13
C ALA A 115 -8.34 3.94 -0.06
N ARG A 116 -7.68 4.47 0.97
CA ARG A 116 -6.96 5.76 0.93
C ARG A 116 -5.73 5.69 0.04
N SER A 117 -4.91 4.65 0.16
CA SER A 117 -3.73 4.43 -0.68
C SER A 117 -4.11 4.36 -2.17
N PHE A 118 -5.15 3.59 -2.51
CA PHE A 118 -5.67 3.49 -3.87
C PHE A 118 -6.28 4.82 -4.37
N PHE A 119 -6.96 5.57 -3.49
CA PHE A 119 -7.46 6.92 -3.79
C PHE A 119 -6.30 7.89 -4.10
N CYS A 120 -5.22 7.86 -3.33
CA CYS A 120 -4.01 8.66 -3.58
C CYS A 120 -3.39 8.31 -4.94
N ALA A 121 -3.32 7.01 -5.27
CA ALA A 121 -2.78 6.55 -6.54
C ALA A 121 -3.61 6.96 -7.76
N LEU A 122 -4.95 6.90 -7.65
CA LEU A 122 -5.86 7.42 -8.67
C LEU A 122 -5.61 8.91 -8.93
N PHE A 123 -5.55 9.71 -7.87
CA PHE A 123 -5.31 11.14 -7.98
C PHE A 123 -3.95 11.43 -8.63
N ASN A 124 -2.88 10.79 -8.15
CA ASN A 124 -1.54 11.00 -8.69
C ASN A 124 -1.44 10.62 -10.17
N SER A 125 -1.98 9.46 -10.57
CA SER A 125 -2.03 9.07 -11.98
C SER A 125 -2.80 10.07 -12.85
N ARG A 126 -3.90 10.62 -12.34
CA ARG A 126 -4.70 11.64 -13.05
C ARG A 126 -4.00 12.98 -13.16
N LEU A 127 -3.13 13.34 -12.23
CA LEU A 127 -2.27 14.52 -12.37
C LEU A 127 -1.28 14.38 -13.54
N LYS A 128 -0.83 13.16 -13.85
CA LYS A 128 0.09 12.91 -14.97
C LYS A 128 -0.67 12.84 -16.30
N ASN A 129 -1.82 12.17 -16.33
CA ASN A 129 -2.67 12.07 -17.53
C ASN A 129 -4.16 11.95 -17.16
N HIS A 130 -4.96 12.96 -17.55
CA HIS A 130 -6.38 13.03 -17.20
C HIS A 130 -7.29 12.14 -18.04
N GLU A 131 -6.84 11.65 -19.20
CA GLU A 131 -7.68 10.90 -20.16
C GLU A 131 -7.37 9.41 -20.24
N ILE A 132 -6.24 8.97 -19.66
CA ILE A 132 -5.80 7.59 -19.80
C ILE A 132 -6.80 6.60 -19.19
N ASN A 133 -7.02 5.46 -19.84
CA ASN A 133 -7.81 4.39 -19.25
C ASN A 133 -7.01 3.74 -18.10
N LEU A 134 -7.52 3.83 -16.87
CA LEU A 134 -6.88 3.26 -15.68
C LEU A 134 -7.40 1.87 -15.31
N ARG A 135 -8.38 1.34 -16.04
CA ARG A 135 -9.01 0.03 -15.74
C ARG A 135 -8.00 -1.11 -15.71
N ASP A 136 -7.13 -1.17 -16.72
CA ASP A 136 -6.15 -2.24 -16.89
C ASP A 136 -4.77 -1.84 -16.37
N SER A 137 -4.70 -0.78 -15.57
CA SER A 137 -3.46 -0.34 -14.94
C SER A 137 -3.00 -1.32 -13.87
N ILE A 138 -1.74 -1.20 -13.48
CA ILE A 138 -1.16 -1.89 -12.33
C ILE A 138 -1.09 -0.90 -11.18
N PHE A 139 -1.76 -1.20 -10.07
CA PHE A 139 -1.57 -0.46 -8.84
C PHE A 139 -0.19 -0.78 -8.27
N PHE A 140 0.66 0.25 -8.19
CA PHE A 140 1.99 0.17 -7.62
C PHE A 140 2.09 1.11 -6.43
N GLU A 141 1.82 0.57 -5.25
CA GLU A 141 1.60 1.36 -4.04
C GLU A 141 2.84 2.15 -3.58
N LEU A 142 4.04 1.62 -3.77
CA LEU A 142 5.28 2.26 -3.30
C LEU A 142 5.46 3.70 -3.82
N TYR A 143 4.89 4.02 -4.98
CA TYR A 143 4.96 5.36 -5.59
C TYR A 143 3.58 6.03 -5.73
N ASP A 144 2.55 5.50 -5.06
CA ASP A 144 1.13 5.86 -5.24
C ASP A 144 0.76 6.08 -6.70
N VAL A 145 0.84 5.04 -7.51
CA VAL A 145 0.56 5.22 -8.94
C VAL A 145 -0.16 4.02 -9.52
N LEU A 146 -1.15 4.31 -10.37
CA LEU A 146 -1.72 3.36 -11.30
C LEU A 146 -0.95 3.45 -12.62
N LEU A 147 -0.14 2.44 -12.90
CA LEU A 147 0.70 2.32 -14.09
C LEU A 147 -0.11 1.85 -15.30
N PRO A 148 -0.36 2.70 -16.31
CA PRO A 148 -1.22 2.33 -17.43
C PRO A 148 -0.55 1.31 -18.34
N THR A 149 -1.32 0.32 -18.81
CA THR A 149 -0.83 -0.71 -19.73
C THR A 149 -1.20 -0.42 -21.19
N TYR A 150 -1.90 0.70 -21.45
CA TYR A 150 -2.25 1.21 -22.78
C TYR A 150 -3.01 0.22 -23.67
N THR A 151 -3.87 -0.59 -23.07
CA THR A 151 -4.76 -1.51 -23.77
C THR A 151 -5.82 -0.74 -24.58
N LEU A 152 -6.42 -1.43 -25.55
CA LEU A 152 -7.53 -0.90 -26.36
C LEU A 152 -8.90 -1.15 -25.73
N THR A 153 -8.95 -1.47 -24.43
CA THR A 153 -10.22 -1.72 -23.74
C THR A 153 -11.01 -0.44 -23.58
N ARG A 154 -12.34 -0.58 -23.41
CA ARG A 154 -13.23 0.55 -23.18
C ARG A 154 -12.82 1.28 -21.91
N SER A 155 -12.81 2.61 -21.97
CA SER A 155 -12.57 3.47 -20.81
C SER A 155 -13.67 3.29 -19.75
N VAL A 156 -13.24 3.12 -18.50
CA VAL A 156 -14.10 3.02 -17.32
C VAL A 156 -13.82 4.22 -16.42
N ALA A 157 -14.87 4.81 -15.84
CA ALA A 157 -14.74 5.96 -14.97
C ALA A 157 -13.98 5.63 -13.68
N ASP A 158 -13.23 6.59 -13.13
CA ASP A 158 -12.47 6.40 -11.89
C ASP A 158 -13.37 5.98 -10.72
N ARG A 159 -14.60 6.53 -10.67
CA ARG A 159 -15.61 6.15 -9.68
C ARG A 159 -16.03 4.69 -9.80
N ALA A 160 -16.19 4.18 -11.02
CA ALA A 160 -16.54 2.78 -11.26
C ALA A 160 -15.37 1.86 -10.86
N ILE A 161 -14.13 2.23 -11.23
CA ILE A 161 -12.91 1.53 -10.80
C ILE A 161 -12.83 1.47 -9.26
N PHE A 162 -13.06 2.60 -8.58
CA PHE A 162 -13.01 2.67 -7.11
C PHE A 162 -14.13 1.85 -6.45
N ASN A 163 -15.34 1.87 -7.01
CA ASN A 163 -16.45 1.05 -6.52
C ASN A 163 -16.16 -0.45 -6.68
N ASN A 164 -15.57 -0.87 -7.80
CA ASN A 164 -15.16 -2.25 -8.02
C ASN A 164 -14.14 -2.70 -6.97
N ALA A 165 -13.17 -1.83 -6.65
CA ALA A 165 -12.18 -2.07 -5.60
C ALA A 165 -12.79 -2.14 -4.19
N SER A 166 -13.87 -1.41 -3.92
CA SER A 166 -14.55 -1.46 -2.61
C SER A 166 -15.19 -2.81 -2.28
N GLY A 167 -15.52 -3.62 -3.29
CA GLY A 167 -16.20 -4.91 -3.10
C GLY A 167 -17.65 -4.81 -2.62
N LEU A 168 -18.23 -3.59 -2.53
CA LEU A 168 -19.62 -3.39 -2.09
C LEU A 168 -20.66 -3.89 -3.10
N SER A 169 -20.28 -4.03 -4.37
CA SER A 169 -21.14 -4.55 -5.44
C SER A 169 -20.72 -5.97 -5.83
N LEU A 170 -21.71 -6.85 -6.04
CA LEU A 170 -21.50 -8.19 -6.57
C LEU A 170 -21.21 -8.20 -8.08
N THR A 171 -21.57 -7.11 -8.77
CA THR A 171 -21.35 -6.95 -10.22
C THR A 171 -20.33 -5.86 -10.48
N GLU A 172 -19.44 -6.11 -11.42
CA GLU A 172 -18.46 -5.13 -11.89
C GLU A 172 -19.17 -3.93 -12.54
N ASP A 173 -18.88 -2.73 -12.04
CA ASP A 173 -19.30 -1.45 -12.60
C ASP A 173 -18.40 -1.10 -13.79
N LEU A 174 -19.01 -0.99 -14.97
CA LEU A 174 -18.35 -0.70 -16.25
C LEU A 174 -18.74 0.67 -16.81
N SER A 175 -19.31 1.54 -15.98
CA SER A 175 -19.75 2.87 -16.39
C SER A 175 -18.58 3.66 -16.99
N SER A 176 -18.75 4.22 -18.19
CA SER A 176 -17.76 5.12 -18.78
C SER A 176 -17.87 6.52 -18.16
N PRO A 177 -16.87 7.39 -18.36
CA PRO A 177 -16.94 8.76 -17.86
C PRO A 177 -18.18 9.55 -18.34
N GLU A 178 -18.73 9.23 -19.51
CA GLU A 178 -19.96 9.87 -20.01
C GLU A 178 -21.24 9.36 -19.34
N ASP A 179 -21.21 8.16 -18.74
CA ASP A 179 -22.36 7.55 -18.09
C ASP A 179 -22.64 8.18 -16.71
N LEU A 180 -21.68 8.91 -16.14
CA LEU A 180 -21.73 9.46 -14.78
C LEU A 180 -21.68 11.00 -14.77
N ALA A 181 -22.52 11.62 -13.93
CA ALA A 181 -22.50 13.07 -13.73
C ALA A 181 -21.20 13.57 -13.07
N ASP A 182 -20.58 12.73 -12.25
CA ASP A 182 -19.29 12.97 -11.63
C ASP A 182 -18.48 11.66 -11.71
N PRO A 183 -17.62 11.53 -12.74
CA PRO A 183 -16.87 10.30 -12.99
C PRO A 183 -15.64 10.15 -12.10
N GLY A 184 -15.25 11.22 -11.39
CA GLY A 184 -14.07 11.23 -10.52
C GLY A 184 -14.34 10.70 -9.11
N VAL A 185 -13.26 10.50 -8.36
CA VAL A 185 -13.29 10.18 -6.93
C VAL A 185 -12.83 11.42 -6.18
N SER A 186 -13.73 12.06 -5.44
CA SER A 186 -13.38 13.16 -4.53
C SER A 186 -13.13 12.62 -3.13
N TYR A 187 -12.46 13.40 -2.27
CA TYR A 187 -12.29 13.02 -0.86
C TYR A 187 -13.64 12.77 -0.16
N SER A 188 -14.64 13.60 -0.43
CA SER A 188 -15.99 13.39 0.11
C SER A 188 -16.62 12.06 -0.33
N TYR A 189 -16.33 11.62 -1.56
CA TYR A 189 -16.80 10.35 -2.09
C TYR A 189 -16.06 9.17 -1.47
N LEU A 190 -14.74 9.27 -1.28
CA LEU A 190 -13.96 8.31 -0.49
C LEU A 190 -14.58 8.12 0.90
N LEU A 191 -14.85 9.22 1.62
CA LEU A 191 -15.45 9.12 2.95
C LEU A 191 -16.84 8.46 2.93
N LYS A 192 -17.62 8.68 1.86
CA LYS A 192 -18.90 7.98 1.68
C LYS A 192 -18.67 6.46 1.56
N VAL A 193 -17.78 6.03 0.67
CA VAL A 193 -17.47 4.60 0.46
C VAL A 193 -16.96 3.95 1.73
N LEU A 194 -16.07 4.61 2.48
CA LEU A 194 -15.58 4.12 3.77
C LEU A 194 -16.72 3.92 4.79
N ARG A 195 -17.71 4.82 4.84
CA ARG A 195 -18.90 4.63 5.69
C ARG A 195 -19.74 3.44 5.23
N ASP A 196 -19.94 3.30 3.92
CA ASP A 196 -20.70 2.20 3.34
C ASP A 196 -19.99 0.84 3.59
N MET A 197 -18.66 0.85 3.75
CA MET A 197 -17.84 -0.31 4.17
C MET A 197 -17.83 -0.56 5.69
N ASN A 198 -18.58 0.22 6.48
CA ASN A 198 -18.61 0.19 7.95
C ASN A 198 -17.28 0.53 8.65
N CYS A 199 -16.43 1.31 8.00
CA CYS A 199 -15.17 1.76 8.60
C CYS A 199 -15.37 2.91 9.60
N SER A 200 -14.56 2.96 10.65
CA SER A 200 -14.57 4.05 11.65
C SER A 200 -13.76 5.26 11.16
N ILE A 201 -14.45 6.35 10.82
CA ILE A 201 -13.82 7.55 10.23
C ILE A 201 -13.66 8.64 11.30
N CYS A 202 -12.46 9.23 11.41
CA CYS A 202 -12.25 10.43 12.23
C CYS A 202 -13.17 11.56 11.76
N SER A 203 -13.69 12.34 12.70
CA SER A 203 -14.44 13.56 12.38
C SER A 203 -13.53 14.74 11.98
N CYS A 204 -12.23 14.60 12.21
CA CYS A 204 -11.21 15.60 11.91
C CYS A 204 -10.91 15.70 10.40
N GLU A 205 -10.65 16.93 9.94
CA GLU A 205 -10.28 17.20 8.56
C GLU A 205 -8.77 16.98 8.32
N PRO A 206 -8.36 16.64 7.09
CA PRO A 206 -6.96 16.56 6.72
C PRO A 206 -6.23 17.89 6.91
N TYR A 207 -5.02 17.85 7.46
CA TYR A 207 -4.14 19.01 7.60
C TYR A 207 -3.60 19.55 6.27
N LEU A 208 -3.41 18.66 5.29
CA LEU A 208 -2.89 18.99 3.96
C LEU A 208 -3.87 18.50 2.88
N MET A 209 -3.94 19.23 1.78
CA MET A 209 -4.73 18.88 0.61
C MET A 209 -3.90 18.17 -0.46
N GLN A 210 -4.58 17.44 -1.34
CA GLN A 210 -3.96 16.81 -2.50
C GLN A 210 -3.36 17.87 -3.44
N GLY A 211 -2.14 17.63 -3.93
CA GLY A 211 -1.38 18.53 -4.79
C GLY A 211 -0.57 19.60 -4.05
N GLU A 212 -0.66 19.70 -2.73
CA GLU A 212 0.21 20.59 -1.95
C GLU A 212 1.67 20.15 -2.03
N ARG A 213 2.58 21.12 -2.06
CA ARG A 213 4.02 20.93 -2.15
C ARG A 213 4.64 20.60 -0.79
N VAL A 214 5.58 19.66 -0.77
CA VAL A 214 6.20 19.14 0.47
C VAL A 214 7.51 19.87 0.82
N ASP A 215 8.15 20.41 -0.20
CA ASP A 215 9.46 21.07 -0.23
C ASP A 215 9.57 22.35 0.60
N ASP A 216 8.44 23.02 0.91
CA ASP A 216 8.45 24.20 1.78
C ASP A 216 8.80 23.88 3.25
N PHE A 217 8.73 22.59 3.67
CA PHE A 217 8.82 22.23 5.10
C PHE A 217 9.61 20.96 5.41
N LEU A 218 9.90 20.10 4.44
CA LEU A 218 10.39 18.73 4.67
C LEU A 218 11.52 18.34 3.71
N SER A 219 12.43 17.47 4.16
CA SER A 219 13.56 16.97 3.33
C SER A 219 13.10 15.81 2.44
N VAL A 220 12.09 16.06 1.61
CA VAL A 220 11.66 15.14 0.56
C VAL A 220 12.36 15.57 -0.75
N ASP A 221 12.36 14.71 -1.76
CA ASP A 221 12.82 15.06 -3.11
C ASP A 221 12.24 16.41 -3.56
N GLU A 222 13.02 17.21 -4.30
CA GLU A 222 12.58 18.51 -4.83
C GLU A 222 11.27 18.35 -5.64
N ASP A 223 10.34 19.31 -5.45
CA ASP A 223 9.02 19.36 -6.10
C ASP A 223 8.04 18.21 -5.76
N SER A 224 8.31 17.36 -4.76
CA SER A 224 7.34 16.33 -4.36
C SER A 224 6.03 16.94 -3.83
N ILE A 225 4.92 16.27 -4.13
CA ILE A 225 3.57 16.70 -3.75
C ILE A 225 2.89 15.68 -2.84
N ILE A 226 1.91 16.16 -2.07
CA ILE A 226 0.98 15.34 -1.32
C ILE A 226 -0.04 14.71 -2.28
N THR A 227 -0.14 13.38 -2.30
CA THR A 227 -1.12 12.64 -3.11
C THR A 227 -2.42 12.40 -2.34
N GLY A 228 -2.37 12.41 -1.01
CA GLY A 228 -3.54 12.43 -0.13
C GLY A 228 -3.28 11.87 1.28
N PRO A 229 -4.33 11.78 2.12
CA PRO A 229 -4.20 11.27 3.48
C PRO A 229 -4.35 9.75 3.56
N LEU A 230 -3.36 9.08 4.14
CA LEU A 230 -3.36 7.64 4.46
C LEU A 230 -4.00 7.37 5.82
N VAL A 231 -3.65 8.18 6.82
CA VAL A 231 -4.16 8.03 8.19
C VAL A 231 -4.62 9.38 8.70
N ILE A 232 -5.82 9.42 9.28
CA ILE A 232 -6.39 10.63 9.89
C ILE A 232 -6.82 10.29 11.32
N ARG A 233 -6.12 10.88 12.29
CA ARG A 233 -6.44 10.88 13.72
C ARG A 233 -6.33 12.32 14.23
N GLU A 234 -6.89 12.59 15.41
CA GLU A 234 -6.82 13.93 16.03
C GLU A 234 -5.37 14.30 16.34
N ASP A 235 -4.61 13.37 16.93
CA ASP A 235 -3.23 13.62 17.38
C ASP A 235 -2.19 13.64 16.28
N PHE A 236 -2.45 12.90 15.20
CA PHE A 236 -1.52 12.72 14.11
C PHE A 236 -2.22 12.34 12.80
N GLN A 237 -1.57 12.66 11.70
CA GLN A 237 -2.03 12.33 10.36
C GLN A 237 -0.85 11.92 9.49
N VAL A 238 -1.06 10.93 8.63
CA VAL A 238 -0.05 10.43 7.69
C VAL A 238 -0.50 10.75 6.28
N PHE A 239 0.40 11.35 5.52
CA PHE A 239 0.17 11.76 4.15
C PHE A 239 1.11 11.03 3.20
N ALA A 240 0.50 10.59 2.11
CA ALA A 240 1.11 10.00 0.96
C ALA A 240 1.79 11.07 0.09
N THR A 241 2.93 10.77 -0.52
CA THR A 241 3.58 11.63 -1.52
C THR A 241 3.72 10.90 -2.85
N ASP A 242 4.05 11.64 -3.91
CA ASP A 242 4.35 11.08 -5.24
C ASP A 242 5.75 10.43 -5.35
N SER A 243 6.32 10.04 -4.20
CA SER A 243 7.64 9.42 -4.06
C SER A 243 7.58 8.24 -3.08
N ASP A 244 8.74 7.63 -2.77
CA ASP A 244 8.85 6.52 -1.82
C ASP A 244 8.78 6.99 -0.35
N LYS A 245 8.25 8.19 -0.10
CA LYS A 245 8.17 8.80 1.23
C LYS A 245 6.73 8.95 1.66
N VAL A 246 6.56 9.06 2.98
CA VAL A 246 5.32 9.51 3.60
C VAL A 246 5.65 10.58 4.63
N VAL A 247 4.70 11.48 4.85
CA VAL A 247 4.82 12.59 5.79
C VAL A 247 3.91 12.32 6.97
N LEU A 248 4.49 12.15 8.15
CA LEU A 248 3.78 12.12 9.42
C LEU A 248 3.72 13.53 9.98
N LEU A 249 2.51 14.04 10.23
CA LEU A 249 2.26 15.27 10.97
C LEU A 249 1.63 14.94 12.32
N MET A 250 2.12 15.57 13.38
CA MET A 250 1.65 15.38 14.75
C MET A 250 1.31 16.72 15.38
N GLU A 251 0.27 16.74 16.21
CA GLU A 251 0.05 17.88 17.11
C GLU A 251 1.26 18.09 18.00
N ASN A 252 1.62 19.37 18.23
CA ASN A 252 2.82 19.69 19.00
C ASN A 252 2.76 19.15 20.44
N ALA A 253 1.59 19.16 21.08
CA ALA A 253 1.43 18.60 22.42
C ALA A 253 1.64 17.07 22.44
N PHE A 254 1.07 16.35 21.46
CA PHE A 254 1.25 14.91 21.32
C PHE A 254 2.72 14.56 21.08
N ALA A 255 3.38 15.23 20.13
CA ALA A 255 4.79 14.99 19.83
C ALA A 255 5.71 15.25 21.05
N LEU A 256 5.45 16.29 21.83
CA LEU A 256 6.20 16.56 23.07
C LEU A 256 6.01 15.44 24.09
N SER A 257 4.80 14.91 24.26
CA SER A 257 4.56 13.77 25.15
C SER A 257 5.33 12.51 24.72
N MET A 258 5.47 12.27 23.41
CA MET A 258 6.24 11.14 22.88
C MET A 258 7.75 11.31 23.11
N VAL A 259 8.25 12.54 23.06
CA VAL A 259 9.64 12.88 23.41
C VAL A 259 9.88 12.68 24.91
N GLU A 260 8.98 13.16 25.77
CA GLU A 260 9.08 13.01 27.22
C GLU A 260 9.05 11.54 27.64
N ALA A 261 8.29 10.71 26.94
CA ALA A 261 8.26 9.25 27.11
C ALA A 261 9.50 8.53 26.54
N GLY A 262 10.43 9.24 25.91
CA GLY A 262 11.64 8.65 25.31
C GLY A 262 11.35 7.72 24.12
N LEU A 263 10.27 8.01 23.39
CA LEU A 263 9.83 7.25 22.22
C LEU A 263 10.35 7.86 20.92
N ILE A 264 10.43 9.18 20.85
CA ILE A 264 10.96 9.91 19.69
C ILE A 264 12.14 10.77 20.12
N GLU A 265 13.20 10.80 19.32
CA GLU A 265 14.33 11.71 19.53
C GLU A 265 13.99 13.13 19.05
N GLN A 266 14.34 14.15 19.84
CA GLN A 266 13.99 15.55 19.55
C GLN A 266 14.56 16.08 18.22
N MET A 267 15.69 15.54 17.76
CA MET A 267 16.42 16.08 16.60
C MET A 267 15.78 15.72 15.25
N ASP A 268 14.91 14.71 15.23
CA ASP A 268 14.29 14.21 13.99
C ASP A 268 12.99 14.96 13.62
N LEU A 269 12.42 15.75 14.55
CA LEU A 269 11.12 16.40 14.37
C LEU A 269 11.26 17.83 13.85
N LYS A 270 10.77 18.07 12.62
CA LYS A 270 10.69 19.42 12.05
C LYS A 270 9.45 20.13 12.55
N SER A 271 9.53 21.46 12.69
CA SER A 271 8.35 22.28 13.02
C SER A 271 7.74 22.79 11.72
N VAL A 272 6.44 22.61 11.55
CA VAL A 272 5.68 23.06 10.38
C VAL A 272 4.60 24.01 10.87
N GLN A 273 4.62 25.25 10.36
CA GLN A 273 3.60 26.25 10.69
C GLN A 273 2.49 26.16 9.65
N LEU A 274 1.30 25.76 10.10
CA LEU A 274 0.07 25.85 9.32
C LEU A 274 -0.80 26.99 9.84
N GLY A 275 -1.83 27.39 9.09
CA GLY A 275 -2.69 28.52 9.43
C GLY A 275 -3.39 28.41 10.80
N PHE A 276 -3.52 27.19 11.33
CA PHE A 276 -4.17 26.89 12.60
C PHE A 276 -3.19 26.60 13.76
N GLY A 277 -1.89 26.47 13.50
CA GLY A 277 -0.92 26.16 14.56
C GLY A 277 0.40 25.59 14.08
N VAL A 278 1.25 25.22 15.04
CA VAL A 278 2.51 24.53 14.78
C VAL A 278 2.30 23.03 14.94
N LEU A 279 2.66 22.27 13.92
CA LEU A 279 2.73 20.81 13.95
C LEU A 279 4.18 20.34 13.97
N ARG A 280 4.39 19.09 14.39
CA ARG A 280 5.67 18.39 14.27
C ARG A 280 5.61 17.42 13.13
N ALA A 281 6.60 17.46 12.26
CA ALA A 281 6.65 16.64 11.07
C ALA A 281 7.84 15.68 11.09
N LEU A 282 7.61 14.48 10.58
CA LEU A 282 8.60 13.45 10.34
C LEU A 282 8.41 12.89 8.93
N VAL A 283 9.50 12.78 8.18
CA VAL A 283 9.51 12.09 6.89
C VAL A 283 9.95 10.66 7.12
N LEU A 284 9.18 9.71 6.59
CA LEU A 284 9.41 8.28 6.73
C LEU A 284 9.52 7.64 5.36
N ASN A 285 10.24 6.52 5.27
CA ASN A 285 10.28 5.75 4.04
C ASN A 285 9.05 4.82 3.95
N ARG A 286 8.30 4.92 2.85
CA ARG A 286 7.10 4.11 2.57
C ARG A 286 7.41 2.61 2.46
N ARG A 287 8.68 2.25 2.22
CA ARG A 287 9.15 0.85 2.20
C ARG A 287 9.00 0.14 3.55
N PHE A 288 8.82 0.87 4.64
CA PHE A 288 8.54 0.33 5.96
C PHE A 288 7.08 0.55 6.33
N ALA A 289 6.53 -0.30 7.21
CA ALA A 289 5.16 -0.13 7.67
C ALA A 289 4.97 1.21 8.42
N VAL A 290 3.98 1.98 7.97
CA VAL A 290 3.44 3.19 8.60
C VAL A 290 1.92 3.07 8.63
N GLU A 291 1.38 2.42 9.66
CA GLU A 291 -0.04 2.08 9.72
C GLU A 291 -0.54 2.01 11.17
N CYS A 292 -1.84 2.20 11.36
CA CYS A 292 -2.46 2.01 12.66
C CYS A 292 -2.74 0.52 12.90
N LEU A 293 -2.59 0.09 14.16
CA LEU A 293 -2.78 -1.32 14.52
C LEU A 293 -4.26 -1.79 14.46
N ASP A 294 -5.20 -0.86 14.41
CA ASP A 294 -6.65 -1.09 14.24
C ASP A 294 -7.12 -0.99 12.78
N ASP A 295 -6.27 -0.56 11.85
CA ASP A 295 -6.57 -0.43 10.42
C ASP A 295 -5.35 -0.86 9.58
N ARG A 296 -5.00 -2.13 9.75
CA ARG A 296 -3.85 -2.74 9.10
C ARG A 296 -4.08 -2.85 7.60
N HIS A 297 -3.02 -2.61 6.84
CA HIS A 297 -2.96 -2.69 5.38
C HIS A 297 -1.73 -3.46 4.91
N TYR A 298 -0.63 -3.36 5.64
CA TYR A 298 0.60 -4.02 5.24
C TYR A 298 0.54 -5.52 5.49
N GLY A 299 0.99 -6.26 4.48
CA GLY A 299 1.16 -7.68 4.57
C GLY A 299 2.25 -8.10 5.56
N LEU A 300 1.88 -8.92 6.55
CA LEU A 300 2.85 -9.43 7.51
C LEU A 300 3.53 -10.70 6.98
N THR A 301 4.84 -10.59 6.71
CA THR A 301 5.72 -11.76 6.69
C THR A 301 5.99 -12.24 8.12
N VAL A 302 6.48 -13.47 8.28
CA VAL A 302 6.96 -13.99 9.57
C VAL A 302 7.95 -13.03 10.22
N ASN A 303 8.93 -12.55 9.46
CA ASN A 303 9.93 -11.59 9.94
C ASN A 303 9.27 -10.27 10.41
N SER A 304 8.37 -9.69 9.62
CA SER A 304 7.66 -8.46 9.96
C SER A 304 6.81 -8.63 11.22
N ALA A 305 6.16 -9.78 11.40
CA ALA A 305 5.38 -10.10 12.59
C ALA A 305 6.26 -10.15 13.86
N PHE A 306 7.43 -10.79 13.79
CA PHE A 306 8.38 -10.84 14.91
C PHE A 306 8.98 -9.47 15.25
N LYS A 307 9.25 -8.62 14.25
CA LYS A 307 9.67 -7.22 14.48
C LYS A 307 8.60 -6.43 15.22
N LEU A 308 7.34 -6.57 14.82
CA LEU A 308 6.21 -5.93 15.48
C LEU A 308 6.05 -6.44 16.93
N ALA A 309 6.15 -7.75 17.15
CA ALA A 309 6.10 -8.35 18.48
C ALA A 309 7.22 -7.80 19.39
N CYS A 310 8.45 -7.70 18.87
CA CYS A 310 9.55 -7.04 19.58
C CYS A 310 9.23 -5.58 19.94
N THR A 311 8.60 -4.85 19.01
CA THR A 311 8.23 -3.45 19.20
C THR A 311 7.16 -3.31 20.28
N LEU A 312 6.08 -4.09 20.22
CA LEU A 312 5.04 -4.12 21.25
C LEU A 312 5.63 -4.37 22.64
N HIS A 313 6.49 -5.38 22.78
CA HIS A 313 7.18 -5.68 24.03
C HIS A 313 8.01 -4.49 24.54
N ARG A 314 8.88 -3.91 23.69
CA ARG A 314 9.71 -2.75 24.05
C ARG A 314 8.88 -1.54 24.46
N MET A 315 7.79 -1.29 23.73
CA MET A 315 6.87 -0.20 24.02
C MET A 315 6.21 -0.38 25.39
N ARG A 316 5.75 -1.60 25.71
CA ARG A 316 5.15 -1.89 27.02
C ARG A 316 6.15 -1.79 28.18
N VAL A 317 7.40 -2.19 27.96
CA VAL A 317 8.48 -2.02 28.95
C VAL A 317 8.77 -0.54 29.21
N LYS A 318 8.76 0.30 28.17
CA LYS A 318 8.97 1.75 28.31
C LYS A 318 7.76 2.46 28.93
N ASN A 319 6.55 2.07 28.54
CA ASN A 319 5.31 2.66 29.00
C ASN A 319 4.24 1.58 29.24
N ALA A 320 4.03 1.26 30.52
CA ALA A 320 3.08 0.24 30.93
C ALA A 320 1.62 0.59 30.58
N GLN A 321 1.27 1.87 30.43
CA GLN A 321 -0.09 2.36 30.19
C GLN A 321 -0.36 2.70 28.71
N ALA A 322 0.57 2.40 27.79
CA ALA A 322 0.40 2.71 26.38
C ALA A 322 -0.84 2.02 25.77
N GLY A 323 -1.69 2.80 25.09
CA GLY A 323 -2.87 2.32 24.35
C GLY A 323 -2.51 1.75 22.99
N LEU A 324 -1.85 0.58 22.95
CA LEU A 324 -1.26 0.06 21.71
C LEU A 324 -2.27 -0.29 20.61
N GLY A 325 -3.55 -0.53 20.91
CA GLY A 325 -4.51 -1.02 19.92
C GLY A 325 -4.78 -0.11 18.73
N GLU A 326 -4.81 1.19 18.95
CA GLU A 326 -5.03 2.20 17.90
C GLU A 326 -3.72 2.93 17.54
N GLY A 327 -2.60 2.45 18.07
CA GLY A 327 -1.30 3.08 17.91
C GLY A 327 -0.80 3.05 16.46
N LEU A 328 -0.09 4.09 16.07
CA LEU A 328 0.58 4.15 14.77
C LEU A 328 1.94 3.45 14.85
N TYR A 329 2.06 2.30 14.21
CA TYR A 329 3.32 1.58 14.13
C TYR A 329 4.23 2.20 13.07
N LEU A 330 5.46 2.53 13.48
CA LEU A 330 6.52 3.05 12.62
C LEU A 330 7.66 2.01 12.58
N GLU A 331 7.63 1.11 11.60
CA GLU A 331 8.60 0.00 11.53
C GLU A 331 10.05 0.51 11.42
N GLU A 332 10.30 1.52 10.58
CA GLU A 332 11.64 2.09 10.37
C GLU A 332 12.30 2.54 11.67
N LYS A 333 11.50 3.07 12.60
CA LYS A 333 11.95 3.59 13.89
C LYS A 333 11.81 2.56 15.01
N GLY A 334 11.10 1.46 14.78
CA GLY A 334 10.83 0.42 15.78
C GLY A 334 10.05 0.93 16.98
N ILE A 335 9.04 1.79 16.74
CA ILE A 335 8.20 2.40 17.78
C ILE A 335 6.72 2.36 17.39
N ILE A 336 5.85 2.54 18.39
CA ILE A 336 4.41 2.73 18.19
C ILE A 336 4.03 4.06 18.84
N LEU A 337 3.49 4.99 18.06
CA LEU A 337 3.00 6.25 18.57
C LEU A 337 1.58 6.06 19.10
N THR A 338 1.39 6.32 20.38
CA THR A 338 0.09 6.18 21.03
C THR A 338 0.02 7.03 22.29
N LYS A 339 -1.21 7.32 22.74
CA LYS A 339 -1.47 7.90 24.05
C LYS A 339 -1.53 6.82 25.13
N ASP A 340 -1.44 7.26 26.38
CA ASP A 340 -1.83 6.41 27.49
C ASP A 340 -3.33 6.09 27.38
N SER A 341 -3.68 4.86 27.74
CA SER A 341 -5.04 4.39 27.74
C SER A 341 -5.28 3.54 28.98
N ASP A 342 -6.45 3.72 29.60
CA ASP A 342 -6.93 2.82 30.65
C ASP A 342 -7.37 1.45 30.10
N SER A 343 -7.23 1.22 28.79
CA SER A 343 -7.59 -0.02 28.12
C SER A 343 -6.81 -1.21 28.69
N GLU A 344 -7.54 -2.18 29.24
CA GLU A 344 -7.01 -3.48 29.67
C GLU A 344 -6.64 -4.40 28.49
N MET A 345 -6.53 -3.87 27.26
CA MET A 345 -6.30 -4.70 26.09
C MET A 345 -5.01 -5.50 26.26
N ASN A 346 -5.18 -6.82 26.27
CA ASN A 346 -4.09 -7.75 26.46
C ASN A 346 -3.21 -7.75 25.22
N ASP A 347 -1.95 -7.36 25.34
CA ASP A 347 -1.00 -7.32 24.22
C ASP A 347 -0.87 -8.69 23.51
N ALA A 348 -1.06 -9.79 24.25
CA ALA A 348 -1.13 -11.13 23.67
C ALA A 348 -2.33 -11.30 22.74
N ALA A 349 -3.50 -10.78 23.15
CA ALA A 349 -4.71 -10.81 22.34
C ALA A 349 -4.56 -9.91 21.11
N LEU A 350 -3.96 -8.73 21.26
CA LEU A 350 -3.62 -7.84 20.16
C LEU A 350 -2.67 -8.52 19.15
N MET A 351 -1.60 -9.17 19.62
CA MET A 351 -0.67 -9.86 18.72
C MET A 351 -1.36 -11.02 18.00
N ARG A 352 -2.24 -11.77 18.69
CA ARG A 352 -3.05 -12.82 18.07
C ARG A 352 -4.00 -12.26 17.02
N SER A 353 -4.74 -11.20 17.34
CA SER A 353 -5.65 -10.59 16.36
C SER A 353 -4.85 -10.11 15.16
N ILE A 354 -3.72 -9.42 15.34
CA ILE A 354 -2.89 -8.97 14.20
C ILE A 354 -2.44 -10.12 13.27
N MET A 355 -2.10 -11.29 13.82
CA MET A 355 -1.63 -12.44 13.02
C MET A 355 -2.76 -13.32 12.47
N LEU A 356 -3.93 -13.36 13.11
CA LEU A 356 -5.06 -14.22 12.74
C LEU A 356 -6.19 -13.48 12.02
N GLU A 357 -6.38 -12.22 12.39
CA GLU A 357 -7.50 -11.35 12.08
C GLU A 357 -6.96 -10.03 11.50
N GLY A 358 -6.92 -9.96 10.19
CA GLY A 358 -6.54 -8.74 9.50
C GLY A 358 -6.75 -8.91 8.02
N PRO A 359 -6.99 -7.82 7.29
CA PRO A 359 -7.30 -7.90 5.87
C PRO A 359 -6.12 -8.45 5.04
N PHE A 360 -4.89 -8.50 5.59
CA PHE A 360 -3.72 -8.99 4.85
C PHE A 360 -2.76 -9.84 5.71
N ALA A 361 -3.28 -10.86 6.41
CA ALA A 361 -2.42 -11.96 6.88
C ALA A 361 -1.85 -12.71 5.65
N LEU A 362 -0.83 -12.13 5.00
CA LEU A 362 -0.25 -12.59 3.73
C LEU A 362 0.45 -13.95 3.83
N SER A 363 0.59 -14.50 5.04
CA SER A 363 1.13 -15.82 5.26
C SER A 363 0.17 -16.59 6.16
N PRO A 364 -0.19 -17.85 5.85
CA PRO A 364 -0.77 -18.72 6.85
C PRO A 364 0.31 -18.94 7.91
N PHE A 365 0.28 -18.16 8.99
CA PHE A 365 1.17 -18.38 10.11
C PHE A 365 0.85 -19.75 10.71
N SER A 366 1.88 -20.53 10.96
CA SER A 366 1.76 -21.72 11.77
C SER A 366 1.34 -21.34 13.19
N TYR A 367 0.66 -22.25 13.88
CA TYR A 367 0.32 -22.03 15.30
C TYR A 367 1.55 -21.80 16.17
N GLU A 368 2.69 -22.41 15.83
CA GLU A 368 3.96 -22.21 16.53
C GLU A 368 4.49 -20.78 16.37
N GLU A 369 4.49 -20.23 15.16
CA GLU A 369 4.91 -18.84 14.93
C GLU A 369 4.03 -17.84 15.69
N ILE A 370 2.72 -18.07 15.74
CA ILE A 370 1.79 -17.25 16.49
C ILE A 370 2.10 -17.33 17.99
N ASP A 371 2.22 -18.54 18.54
CA ASP A 371 2.49 -18.72 19.97
C ASP A 371 3.85 -18.16 20.38
N ASP A 372 4.86 -18.24 19.53
CA ASP A 372 6.18 -17.64 19.75
C ASP A 372 6.11 -16.10 19.79
N ALA A 373 5.44 -15.48 18.81
CA ALA A 373 5.25 -14.04 18.78
C ALA A 373 4.44 -13.55 19.99
N VAL A 374 3.38 -14.26 20.36
CA VAL A 374 2.55 -13.97 21.53
C VAL A 374 3.35 -14.11 22.83
N THR A 375 4.15 -15.17 22.93
CA THR A 375 5.03 -15.38 24.08
C THR A 375 6.03 -14.24 24.21
N LEU A 376 6.60 -13.77 23.12
CA LEU A 376 7.54 -12.65 23.11
C LEU A 376 6.89 -11.37 23.65
N VAL A 377 5.69 -11.04 23.18
CA VAL A 377 4.94 -9.86 23.64
C VAL A 377 4.54 -9.97 25.11
N SER A 378 4.26 -11.18 25.58
CA SER A 378 3.82 -11.45 26.96
C SER A 378 4.96 -11.46 27.99
N ARG A 379 6.23 -11.44 27.56
CA ARG A 379 7.37 -11.37 28.48
C ARG A 379 7.33 -10.01 29.20
N ARG A 380 7.37 -10.04 30.52
CA ARG A 380 7.48 -8.85 31.37
C ARG A 380 8.92 -8.65 31.82
#